data_AF-A0AAP5YFS9-F1
#
_entry.id   AF-A0AAP5YFS9-F1
#
_cell.length_a   1.000
_cell.length_b   1.000
_cell.length_c   1.000
_cell.angle_alpha   90.00
_cell.angle_beta   90.00
_cell.angle_gamma   90.00
#
_symmetry.space_group_name_H-M   'P 1'
#
loop_
_entity.id
_entity.type
_entity.pdbx_description
1 polymer ?
#
loop_
_entity_poly.entity_id
_entity_poly.type
_entity_poly.pdbx_seq_one_letter_code
_entity_poly.pdbx_strand_id
1 'polypeptide(L)'
;MKLGVKLFGLISWVLMASGCANLSAGNLFSHYSDQNQEVYQAVVAGNYANAEQLQSSDAGGEILGNFEKGRISFLAKDYPTSLKALEDSDRAVRVQQDRATISVSETATSVGSLAVNDNL
;
A
#
# COMPACT_ATOMS: atom_id res chain seq x y z
N MET A 1 16.73 -8.04 -41.88
CA MET A 1 17.08 -6.97 -40.90
C MET A 1 15.86 -6.30 -40.26
N LYS A 2 14.86 -5.80 -41.00
CA LYS A 2 13.73 -5.02 -40.43
C LYS A 2 12.86 -5.78 -39.41
N LEU A 3 12.71 -7.10 -39.54
CA LEU A 3 11.93 -7.91 -38.60
C LEU A 3 12.66 -8.13 -37.27
N GLY A 4 13.99 -8.30 -37.30
CA GLY A 4 14.82 -8.46 -36.10
C GLY A 4 14.86 -7.21 -35.22
N VAL A 5 14.91 -6.02 -35.83
CA VAL A 5 14.88 -4.74 -35.09
C VAL A 5 13.54 -4.52 -34.38
N LYS A 6 12.42 -4.87 -35.03
CA LYS A 6 11.08 -4.79 -34.42
C LYS A 6 10.92 -5.77 -33.26
N LEU A 7 11.42 -7.00 -33.43
CA LEU A 7 11.36 -8.03 -32.39
C LEU A 7 12.22 -7.65 -31.18
N PHE A 8 13.42 -7.10 -31.42
CA PHE A 8 14.30 -6.63 -30.35
C PHE A 8 13.71 -5.45 -29.58
N GLY A 9 13.05 -4.52 -30.27
CA GLY A 9 12.33 -3.41 -29.64
C GLY A 9 11.16 -3.87 -28.77
N LEU A 10 10.37 -4.85 -29.24
CA LEU A 10 9.27 -5.44 -28.46
C LEU A 10 9.78 -6.18 -27.22
N ILE A 11 10.85 -6.96 -27.34
CA ILE A 11 11.45 -7.68 -26.21
C ILE A 11 12.01 -6.67 -25.18
N SER A 12 12.68 -5.62 -25.62
CA SER A 12 13.20 -4.57 -24.73
C SER A 12 12.08 -3.86 -23.97
N TRP A 13 10.96 -3.57 -24.63
CA TRP A 13 9.80 -2.92 -24.01
C TRP A 13 9.14 -3.81 -22.95
N VAL A 14 8.98 -5.10 -23.24
CA VAL A 14 8.41 -6.08 -22.30
C VAL A 14 9.32 -6.24 -21.07
N LEU A 15 10.64 -6.33 -21.26
CA LEU A 15 11.59 -6.45 -20.15
C LEU A 15 11.61 -5.21 -19.25
N MET A 16 11.53 -4.00 -19.83
CA MET A 16 11.43 -2.76 -19.05
C MET A 16 10.09 -2.65 -18.30
N ALA A 17 8.97 -3.03 -18.92
CA ALA A 17 7.66 -3.00 -18.26
C ALA A 17 7.56 -4.03 -17.11
N SER A 18 8.18 -5.20 -17.28
CA SER A 18 8.17 -6.28 -16.27
C SER A 18 9.06 -5.96 -15.06
N GLY A 19 10.18 -5.27 -15.28
CA GLY A 19 11.12 -4.89 -14.24
C GLY A 19 10.53 -3.88 -13.25
N CYS A 20 9.80 -2.87 -13.73
CA CYS A 20 9.23 -1.84 -12.87
C CYS A 20 8.13 -2.36 -11.93
N ALA A 21 7.28 -3.29 -12.39
CA ALA A 21 6.18 -3.82 -11.58
C ALA A 21 6.68 -4.77 -10.47
N ASN A 22 7.62 -5.66 -10.79
CA ASN A 22 8.15 -6.64 -9.83
C ASN A 22 9.12 -6.02 -8.81
N LEU A 23 9.96 -5.05 -9.21
CA LEU A 23 10.79 -4.32 -8.24
C LEU A 23 9.92 -3.44 -7.33
N SER A 24 8.86 -2.84 -7.88
CA SER A 24 8.00 -1.94 -7.12
C SER A 24 7.20 -2.68 -6.06
N ALA A 25 6.51 -3.78 -6.39
CA ALA A 25 5.67 -4.49 -5.41
C ALA A 25 6.48 -5.18 -4.30
N GLY A 26 7.63 -5.78 -4.63
CA GLY A 26 8.50 -6.44 -3.65
C GLY A 26 9.15 -5.46 -2.65
N ASN A 27 9.57 -4.28 -3.09
CA ASN A 27 10.11 -3.25 -2.19
C ASN A 27 9.02 -2.41 -1.49
N LEU A 28 7.81 -2.31 -2.04
CA LEU A 28 6.77 -1.48 -1.44
C LEU A 28 6.29 -2.05 -0.11
N PHE A 29 6.32 -3.38 0.05
CA PHE A 29 5.86 -4.06 1.25
C PHE A 29 6.97 -4.74 2.05
N SER A 30 8.22 -4.80 1.56
CA SER A 30 9.32 -5.45 2.28
C SER A 30 9.49 -4.89 3.69
N HIS A 31 9.44 -3.57 3.84
CA HIS A 31 9.55 -2.92 5.14
C HIS A 31 8.43 -3.32 6.11
N TYR A 32 7.18 -3.40 5.61
CA TYR A 32 6.04 -3.85 6.41
C TYR A 32 6.16 -5.31 6.81
N SER A 33 6.58 -6.17 5.87
CA SER A 33 6.79 -7.60 6.12
C SER A 33 7.88 -7.84 7.17
N ASP A 34 8.99 -7.11 7.09
CA ASP A 34 10.09 -7.20 8.04
C ASP A 34 9.65 -6.71 9.44
N GLN A 35 8.94 -5.58 9.51
CA GLN A 35 8.43 -5.03 10.77
C GLN A 35 7.41 -5.95 11.47
N ASN A 36 6.61 -6.71 10.70
CA ASN A 36 5.57 -7.60 11.25
C ASN A 36 6.00 -9.07 11.33
N GLN A 37 7.28 -9.38 11.16
CA GLN A 37 7.72 -10.78 11.13
C GLN A 37 7.44 -11.51 12.46
N GLU A 38 7.67 -10.87 13.60
CA GLU A 38 7.39 -11.46 14.92
C GLU A 38 5.88 -11.64 15.16
N VAL A 39 5.08 -10.64 14.77
CA VAL A 39 3.60 -10.71 14.80
C VAL A 39 3.11 -11.90 13.97
N TYR A 40 3.63 -12.06 12.75
CA TYR A 40 3.29 -13.17 11.87
C TYR A 40 3.58 -14.53 12.52
N GLN A 41 4.77 -14.70 13.11
CA GLN A 41 5.13 -15.96 13.78
C GLN A 41 4.19 -16.26 14.97
N ALA A 42 3.83 -15.23 15.75
CA ALA A 42 2.89 -15.40 16.87
C ALA A 42 1.49 -15.81 16.39
N VAL A 43 0.99 -15.23 15.30
CA VAL A 43 -0.30 -15.59 14.69
C VAL A 43 -0.27 -17.02 14.15
N VAL A 44 0.80 -17.43 13.45
CA VAL A 44 0.95 -18.80 12.93
C VAL A 44 1.01 -19.83 14.07
N ALA A 45 1.62 -19.48 15.20
CA ALA A 45 1.64 -20.31 16.40
C ALA A 45 0.29 -20.33 17.16
N GLY A 46 -0.72 -19.57 16.72
CA GLY A 46 -2.00 -19.42 17.42
C GLY A 46 -1.92 -18.60 18.71
N ASN A 47 -0.80 -17.93 18.97
CA ASN A 47 -0.59 -17.12 20.16
C ASN A 47 -1.02 -15.67 19.92
N TYR A 48 -2.33 -15.46 19.85
CA TYR A 48 -2.91 -14.16 19.49
C TYR A 48 -2.66 -13.09 20.56
N ALA A 49 -2.64 -13.45 21.85
CA ALA A 49 -2.32 -12.51 22.92
C ALA A 49 -0.90 -11.94 22.79
N ASN A 50 0.06 -12.78 22.40
CA ASN A 50 1.42 -12.31 22.10
C ASN A 50 1.47 -11.48 20.81
N ALA A 51 0.71 -11.88 19.78
CA ALA A 51 0.62 -11.12 18.53
C ALA A 51 0.09 -9.68 18.75
N GLU A 52 -0.91 -9.50 19.63
CA GLU A 52 -1.42 -8.17 20.00
C GLU A 52 -0.37 -7.32 20.73
N GLN A 53 0.49 -7.94 21.54
CA GLN A 53 1.57 -7.22 22.25
C GLN A 53 2.73 -6.83 21.34
N LEU A 54 3.05 -7.69 20.37
CA LEU A 54 4.12 -7.44 19.39
C LEU A 54 3.71 -6.43 18.33
N GLN A 55 2.41 -6.14 18.22
CA GLN A 55 1.91 -5.20 17.22
C GLN A 55 2.34 -3.77 17.56
N SER A 56 3.16 -3.20 16.68
CA SER A 56 3.51 -1.78 16.76
C SER A 56 2.45 -0.92 16.06
N SER A 57 2.11 0.22 16.67
CA SER A 57 1.25 1.24 16.06
C SER A 57 1.86 1.89 14.81
N ASP A 58 3.18 1.78 14.64
CA ASP A 58 3.89 2.39 13.51
C ASP A 58 4.00 1.45 12.29
N ALA A 59 3.84 0.14 12.50
CA ALA A 59 4.02 -0.86 11.45
C ALA A 59 2.86 -0.83 10.45
N GLY A 60 3.13 -0.35 9.23
CA GLY A 60 2.15 -0.30 8.14
C GLY A 60 1.19 0.89 8.16
N GLY A 61 1.41 1.85 9.07
CA GLY A 61 0.59 3.05 9.21
C GLY A 61 -0.87 2.78 9.56
N GLU A 62 -1.70 3.81 9.45
CA GLU A 62 -3.10 3.76 9.93
C GLU A 62 -4.00 2.78 9.17
N ILE A 63 -3.64 2.39 7.95
CA ILE A 63 -4.43 1.41 7.18
C ILE A 63 -4.02 -0.01 7.56
N LEU A 64 -2.78 -0.40 7.23
CA LEU A 64 -2.37 -1.80 7.41
C LEU A 64 -2.20 -2.18 8.89
N GLY A 65 -1.81 -1.23 9.75
CA GLY A 65 -1.73 -1.45 11.19
C GLY A 65 -3.11 -1.75 11.80
N ASN A 66 -4.12 -0.94 11.48
CA ASN A 66 -5.49 -1.19 11.95
C ASN A 66 -6.10 -2.44 11.32
N PHE A 67 -5.81 -2.74 10.06
CA PHE A 67 -6.27 -3.96 9.42
C PHE A 67 -5.72 -5.22 10.11
N GLU A 68 -4.42 -5.22 10.40
CA GLU A 68 -3.77 -6.33 11.11
C GLU A 68 -4.30 -6.46 12.54
N LYS A 69 -4.55 -5.33 13.22
CA LYS A 69 -5.16 -5.33 14.57
C LYS A 69 -6.55 -5.96 14.53
N GLY A 70 -7.36 -5.55 13.54
CA GLY A 70 -8.68 -6.12 13.29
C GLY A 70 -8.64 -7.64 13.10
N ARG A 71 -7.67 -8.12 12.32
CA ARG A 71 -7.46 -9.55 12.04
C ARG A 71 -7.05 -10.33 13.28
N ILE A 72 -6.07 -9.84 14.04
CA ILE A 72 -5.55 -10.51 15.24
C ILE A 72 -6.64 -10.57 16.33
N SER A 73 -7.32 -9.45 16.61
CA SER A 73 -8.37 -9.42 17.63
C SER A 73 -9.57 -10.31 17.26
N PHE A 74 -9.88 -10.44 15.96
CA PHE A 74 -10.88 -11.41 15.50
C PHE A 74 -10.47 -12.85 15.86
N LEU A 75 -9.22 -13.22 15.58
CA LEU A 75 -8.69 -14.55 15.90
C LEU A 75 -8.64 -14.78 17.42
N ALA A 76 -8.39 -13.73 18.20
CA ALA A 76 -8.46 -13.72 19.66
C ALA A 76 -9.90 -13.75 20.22
N LYS A 77 -10.92 -13.68 19.36
CA LYS A 77 -12.36 -13.59 19.70
C LYS A 77 -12.76 -12.29 20.41
N ASP A 78 -11.93 -11.25 20.34
CA ASP A 78 -12.30 -9.89 20.73
C ASP A 78 -12.94 -9.16 19.53
N TYR A 79 -14.18 -9.53 19.26
CA TYR A 79 -14.94 -9.01 18.13
C TYR A 79 -15.20 -7.49 18.19
N PRO A 80 -15.51 -6.88 19.36
CA PRO A 80 -15.65 -5.43 19.46
C PRO A 80 -14.38 -4.68 19.03
N THR A 81 -13.20 -5.10 19.52
CA THR A 81 -11.93 -4.49 19.13
C THR A 81 -11.63 -4.72 17.66
N SER A 82 -11.92 -5.92 17.15
CA SER A 82 -11.76 -6.26 15.75
C SER A 82 -12.56 -5.34 14.83
N LEU A 83 -13.87 -5.21 15.08
CA LEU A 83 -14.75 -4.36 14.29
C LEU A 83 -14.27 -2.91 14.31
N LYS A 84 -13.94 -2.40 15.50
CA LYS A 84 -13.49 -1.01 15.66
C LYS A 84 -12.21 -0.74 14.86
N ALA A 85 -11.24 -1.64 14.92
CA ALA A 85 -9.99 -1.51 14.17
C ALA A 85 -10.25 -1.55 12.65
N LEU A 86 -11.13 -2.42 12.17
CA LEU A 86 -11.48 -2.48 10.74
C LEU A 86 -12.21 -1.21 10.26
N GLU A 87 -13.08 -0.62 11.08
CA GLU A 87 -13.71 0.67 10.78
C GLU A 87 -12.69 1.82 10.73
N ASP A 88 -11.71 1.81 11.62
CA ASP A 88 -10.65 2.82 11.63
C ASP A 88 -9.73 2.67 10.40
N SER A 89 -9.46 1.43 9.95
CA SER A 89 -8.80 1.17 8.68
C SER A 89 -9.61 1.66 7.47
N ASP A 90 -10.93 1.43 7.41
CA ASP A 90 -11.79 1.92 6.32
C ASP A 90 -11.77 3.46 6.25
N ARG A 91 -11.84 4.12 7.41
CA ARG A 91 -11.73 5.58 7.50
C ARG A 91 -10.39 6.08 6.97
N ALA A 92 -9.28 5.44 7.35
CA ALA A 92 -7.95 5.83 6.89
C ALA A 92 -7.80 5.66 5.35
N VAL A 93 -8.39 4.60 4.77
CA VAL A 93 -8.43 4.42 3.31
C VAL A 93 -9.16 5.58 2.63
N ARG A 94 -10.33 5.99 3.14
CA ARG A 94 -11.07 7.14 2.58
C ARG A 94 -10.25 8.42 2.63
N VAL A 95 -9.62 8.71 3.77
CA VAL A 95 -8.74 9.89 3.91
C VAL A 95 -7.58 9.86 2.90
N GLN A 96 -6.97 8.71 2.67
CA GLN A 96 -5.89 8.58 1.69
C GLN A 96 -6.39 8.78 0.24
N GLN A 97 -7.56 8.23 -0.10
CA GLN A 97 -8.19 8.38 -1.41
C GLN A 97 -8.60 9.83 -1.70
N ASP A 98 -9.13 10.53 -0.70
CA ASP A 98 -9.49 11.94 -0.81
C ASP A 98 -8.24 12.80 -1.09
N ARG A 99 -7.13 12.53 -0.39
CA ARG A 99 -5.85 13.22 -0.65
C ARG A 99 -5.33 12.97 -2.07
N ALA A 100 -5.42 11.73 -2.57
CA ALA A 100 -5.00 11.41 -3.93
C ALA A 100 -5.82 12.17 -4.99
N THR A 101 -7.13 12.30 -4.76
CA THR A 101 -8.04 13.05 -5.64
C THR A 101 -7.71 14.55 -5.64
N ILE A 102 -7.43 15.13 -4.47
CA ILE A 102 -6.99 16.52 -4.35
C ILE A 102 -5.67 16.74 -5.10
N SER A 103 -4.68 15.87 -4.92
CA SER A 103 -3.36 16.00 -5.58
C SER A 103 -3.45 15.96 -7.12
N VAL A 104 -4.29 15.09 -7.68
CA VAL A 104 -4.55 15.05 -9.13
C VAL A 104 -5.22 16.35 -9.59
N SER A 105 -6.19 16.84 -8.81
CA SER A 105 -6.89 18.10 -9.10
C SER A 105 -5.93 19.28 -9.07
N GLU A 106 -5.08 19.38 -8.05
CA GLU A 106 -4.03 20.41 -7.94
C GLU A 106 -3.03 20.33 -9.10
N THR A 107 -2.63 19.13 -9.52
CA THR A 107 -1.75 18.94 -10.68
C THR A 107 -2.44 19.41 -11.96
N ALA A 108 -3.71 19.05 -12.18
CA ALA A 108 -4.47 19.48 -13.34
C ALA A 108 -4.71 20.99 -13.34
N THR A 109 -5.00 21.58 -12.18
CA THR A 109 -5.12 23.03 -11.99
C THR A 109 -3.80 23.74 -12.24
N SER A 110 -2.66 23.19 -11.79
CA SER A 110 -1.34 23.78 -12.01
C SER A 110 -0.96 23.77 -13.50
N VAL A 111 -1.14 22.66 -14.21
CA VAL A 111 -0.90 22.57 -15.66
C VAL A 111 -1.87 23.46 -16.44
N GLY A 112 -3.15 23.47 -16.03
CA GLY A 112 -4.15 24.38 -16.59
C GLY A 112 -3.78 25.85 -16.39
N SER A 113 -3.31 26.22 -15.19
CA SER A 113 -2.84 27.57 -14.87
C SER A 113 -1.59 27.96 -15.65
N LEU A 114 -0.69 27.03 -15.94
CA LEU A 114 0.48 27.27 -16.79
C LEU A 114 0.07 27.53 -18.25
N ALA A 115 -0.95 26.83 -18.75
CA ALA A 115 -1.41 26.94 -20.14
C ALA A 115 -2.31 28.17 -20.38
N VAL A 116 -3.08 28.62 -19.38
CA VAL A 116 -3.90 29.84 -19.48
C VAL A 116 -3.14 31.12 -19.11
N ASN A 117 -1.94 31.00 -18.56
CA ASN A 117 -1.07 32.13 -18.20
C ASN A 117 -0.11 32.55 -19.34
N ASP A 118 -0.41 32.18 -20.59
CA ASP A 118 0.33 32.64 -21.78
C ASP A 118 -0.37 33.87 -22.42
N ASN A 119 -0.84 34.81 -21.58
CA ASN A 119 -1.45 36.07 -21.99
C ASN A 119 -0.97 37.28 -21.16
N LEU A 120 0.32 37.33 -20.84
CA LEU A 120 1.01 38.54 -20.33
C LEU A 120 2.19 38.91 -21.21
#